data_AF-A0A0F8XPS6-F1
#
_entry.id   AF-A0A0F8XPS6-F1
#
_cell.length_a   1.000
_cell.length_b   1.000
_cell.length_c   1.000
_cell.angle_alpha   90.00
_cell.angle_beta   90.00
_cell.angle_gamma   90.00
#
_symmetry.space_group_name_H-M   'P 1'
#
loop_
_entity.id
_entity.type
_entity.pdbx_description
1 polymer ?
#
loop_
_entity_poly.entity_id
_entity_poly.type
_entity_poly.pdbx_seq_one_letter_code
_entity_poly.pdbx_strand_id
1 'polypeptide(L)'
;MIEATLFWRQVLKRANAGSSRAMLGITGGSLPDSPADGNFLVGDGSDWVQESGATARSSLGLGALATLGTVGPSQIDNNAVDETKLKDALVADFSEVVVAAGDSLLFGDASDAGKTKRDTIQGILDLAGGGGITRYEATILPEQMVPYLSTAPTLARTQGANVNTPSYETWAFDQTANESLFFGIRAPANWDLGNLTLEVIWTAASGSGTVAWRAKAGAFSDDDAIANDMAGATGITDTLLATGDVHISPTATFTPENTPAAGDYIIFSLDRNPPSDSLAADALLLAVRLQFTTTG
;
A
#
# COMPACT_ATOMS: atom_id res chain seq x y z
N MET A 1 -7.91 112.45 1.36
CA MET A 1 -7.90 111.37 0.35
C MET A 1 -7.17 110.08 0.79
N ILE A 2 -6.47 110.04 1.94
CA ILE A 2 -5.73 108.83 2.38
C ILE A 2 -6.63 107.82 3.12
N GLU A 3 -7.67 108.28 3.83
CA GLU A 3 -8.53 107.38 4.62
C GLU A 3 -9.49 106.51 3.79
N ALA A 4 -10.00 107.00 2.66
CA ALA A 4 -10.94 106.25 1.83
C ALA A 4 -10.26 105.01 1.18
N THR A 5 -8.99 105.12 0.80
CA THR A 5 -8.22 104.03 0.19
C THR A 5 -7.87 102.94 1.19
N LEU A 6 -7.66 103.31 2.46
CA LEU A 6 -7.44 102.37 3.55
C LEU A 6 -8.72 101.62 3.92
N PHE A 7 -9.86 102.32 3.94
CA PHE A 7 -11.18 101.71 4.19
C PHE A 7 -11.50 100.64 3.13
N TRP A 8 -11.39 100.97 1.84
CA TRP A 8 -11.69 100.03 0.77
C TRP A 8 -10.71 98.86 0.70
N ARG A 9 -9.42 99.06 1.01
CA ARG A 9 -8.46 97.96 1.15
C ARG A 9 -8.81 97.00 2.29
N GLN A 10 -9.33 97.51 3.41
CA GLN A 10 -9.80 96.66 4.51
C GLN A 10 -11.09 95.91 4.14
N VAL A 11 -12.03 96.57 3.44
CA VAL A 11 -13.28 95.96 2.98
C VAL A 11 -13.00 94.84 1.97
N LEU A 12 -12.10 95.05 0.99
CA LEU A 12 -11.74 94.01 0.02
C LEU A 12 -11.05 92.81 0.67
N LYS A 13 -10.17 93.04 1.67
CA LYS A 13 -9.52 91.96 2.43
C LYS A 13 -10.54 91.13 3.22
N ARG A 14 -11.60 91.75 3.74
CA ARG A 14 -12.68 91.04 4.46
C ARG A 14 -13.60 90.26 3.52
N ALA A 15 -13.86 90.78 2.31
CA ALA A 15 -14.66 90.08 1.30
C ALA A 15 -13.97 88.80 0.79
N ASN A 16 -12.67 88.88 0.43
CA ASN A 16 -11.93 87.71 -0.05
C ASN A 16 -11.67 86.66 1.04
N ALA A 17 -11.51 87.07 2.31
CA ALA A 17 -11.37 86.14 3.42
C ALA A 17 -12.71 85.45 3.81
N GLY A 18 -13.85 86.05 3.44
CA GLY A 18 -15.19 85.52 3.74
C GLY A 18 -15.73 84.53 2.70
N SER A 19 -15.36 84.68 1.42
CA SER A 19 -15.91 83.87 0.32
C SER A 19 -15.54 82.39 0.41
N SER A 20 -14.33 82.06 0.83
CA SER A 20 -13.91 80.66 1.02
C SER A 20 -14.54 80.00 2.25
N ARG A 21 -14.93 80.80 3.26
CA ARG A 21 -15.49 80.33 4.55
C ARG A 21 -16.98 80.01 4.45
N ALA A 22 -17.72 80.81 3.68
CA ALA A 22 -19.15 80.63 3.48
C ALA A 22 -19.49 79.39 2.63
N MET A 23 -18.62 79.00 1.69
CA MET A 23 -18.86 77.84 0.82
C MET A 23 -18.78 76.48 1.53
N LEU A 24 -18.13 76.41 2.70
CA LEU A 24 -18.00 75.17 3.48
C LEU A 24 -18.84 75.18 4.78
N GLY A 25 -19.70 76.19 4.96
CA GLY A 25 -20.64 76.25 6.10
C GLY A 25 -20.01 76.48 7.48
N ILE A 26 -18.82 77.08 7.54
CA ILE A 26 -18.06 77.22 8.79
C ILE A 26 -18.47 78.50 9.54
N THR A 27 -19.19 78.34 10.65
CA THR A 27 -19.73 79.47 11.45
C THR A 27 -18.81 79.90 12.62
N GLY A 28 -17.70 79.19 12.86
CA GLY A 28 -16.68 79.45 13.90
C GLY A 28 -15.37 78.72 13.59
N GLY A 29 -14.23 79.24 14.04
CA GLY A 29 -12.89 78.71 13.72
C GLY A 29 -12.21 79.35 12.51
N SER A 30 -10.87 79.41 12.54
CA SER A 30 -10.06 79.73 11.36
C SER A 30 -9.84 78.46 10.55
N LEU A 31 -10.08 78.50 9.24
CA LEU A 31 -9.53 77.49 8.34
C LEU A 31 -8.00 77.46 8.52
N PRO A 32 -7.35 76.28 8.48
CA PRO A 32 -5.90 76.20 8.52
C PRO A 32 -5.29 77.13 7.48
N ASP A 33 -4.40 78.02 7.91
CA ASP A 33 -3.86 79.13 7.09
C ASP A 33 -2.73 78.70 6.14
N SER A 34 -2.31 77.43 6.20
CA SER A 34 -1.32 76.83 5.33
C SER A 34 -1.71 75.40 4.93
N PRO A 35 -2.46 75.20 3.83
CA PRO A 35 -2.74 73.86 3.32
C PRO A 35 -1.43 73.19 2.87
N ALA A 36 -1.20 71.97 3.36
CA ALA A 36 -0.09 71.12 2.95
C ALA A 36 -0.66 69.97 2.10
N ASP A 37 0.13 69.49 1.15
CA ASP A 37 -0.27 68.41 0.26
C ASP A 37 -0.50 67.10 1.06
N GLY A 38 -1.50 66.33 0.66
CA GLY A 38 -1.88 65.07 1.32
C GLY A 38 -2.57 65.19 2.70
N ASN A 39 -2.91 66.40 3.14
CA ASN A 39 -3.64 66.63 4.40
C ASN A 39 -5.16 66.76 4.18
N PHE A 40 -5.92 66.34 5.19
CA PHE A 40 -7.39 66.34 5.19
C PHE A 40 -7.93 67.42 6.14
N LEU A 41 -9.09 68.00 5.81
CA LEU A 41 -9.82 68.89 6.72
C LEU A 41 -10.89 68.08 7.45
N VAL A 42 -10.80 68.04 8.77
CA VAL A 42 -11.71 67.28 9.64
C VAL A 42 -12.23 68.21 10.73
N GLY A 43 -13.49 68.02 11.14
CA GLY A 43 -14.04 68.73 12.30
C GLY A 43 -13.70 67.99 13.59
N ASP A 44 -13.14 68.69 14.58
CA ASP A 44 -12.77 68.10 15.89
C ASP A 44 -13.85 68.28 16.98
N GLY A 45 -15.01 68.80 16.59
CA GLY A 45 -16.11 69.14 17.48
C GLY A 45 -16.07 70.56 18.04
N SER A 46 -14.97 71.31 17.83
CA SER A 46 -14.85 72.73 18.18
C SER A 46 -14.51 73.61 16.98
N ASP A 47 -13.62 73.14 16.09
CA ASP A 47 -13.15 73.85 14.90
C ASP A 47 -12.86 72.89 13.72
N TRP A 48 -12.41 73.44 12.59
CA TRP A 48 -11.86 72.67 11.47
C TRP A 48 -10.35 72.59 11.57
N VAL A 49 -9.84 71.38 11.75
CA VAL A 49 -8.42 71.10 11.92
C VAL A 49 -7.87 70.38 10.70
N GLN A 50 -6.57 70.58 10.46
CA GLN A 50 -5.83 69.86 9.42
C GLN A 50 -5.25 68.57 10.01
N GLU A 51 -5.60 67.43 9.42
CA GLU A 51 -5.05 66.13 9.78
C GLU A 51 -4.08 65.62 8.71
N SER A 52 -2.97 65.02 9.14
CA SER A 52 -2.12 64.24 8.24
C SER A 52 -2.87 63.01 7.74
N GLY A 53 -2.48 62.45 6.59
CA GLY A 53 -3.09 61.20 6.11
C GLY A 53 -3.00 60.02 7.10
N ALA A 54 -1.98 59.99 7.97
CA ALA A 54 -1.87 58.99 9.03
C ALA A 54 -2.89 59.21 10.15
N THR A 55 -3.06 60.47 10.58
CA THR A 55 -4.07 60.87 11.57
C THR A 55 -5.48 60.59 11.05
N ALA A 56 -5.77 60.95 9.79
CA ALA A 56 -7.07 60.73 9.17
C ALA A 56 -7.45 59.23 9.12
N ARG A 57 -6.52 58.32 8.84
CA ARG A 57 -6.77 56.87 8.90
C ARG A 57 -7.10 56.39 10.31
N SER A 58 -6.49 56.99 11.33
CA SER A 58 -6.82 56.70 12.73
C SER A 58 -8.20 57.23 13.09
N SER A 59 -8.53 58.47 12.70
CA SER A 59 -9.84 59.11 12.95
C SER A 59 -11.00 58.34 12.29
N LEU A 60 -10.77 57.73 11.12
CA LEU A 60 -11.75 56.87 10.43
C LEU A 60 -11.77 55.40 10.92
N GLY A 61 -10.92 55.02 11.87
CA GLY A 61 -10.84 53.65 12.39
C GLY A 61 -10.22 52.63 11.44
N LEU A 62 -9.57 53.07 10.36
CA LEU A 62 -8.97 52.21 9.32
C LEU A 62 -7.63 51.58 9.75
N GLY A 63 -6.99 52.14 10.79
CA GLY A 63 -5.83 51.56 11.47
C GLY A 63 -4.60 51.31 10.57
N ALA A 64 -3.74 50.38 11.00
CA ALA A 64 -2.50 50.03 10.28
C ALA A 64 -2.74 49.14 9.04
N LEU A 65 -3.87 48.43 8.97
CA LEU A 65 -4.19 47.54 7.84
C LEU A 65 -4.34 48.33 6.53
N ALA A 66 -4.86 49.56 6.60
CA ALA A 66 -5.07 50.43 5.44
C ALA A 66 -3.78 50.95 4.77
N THR A 67 -2.60 50.75 5.38
CA THR A 67 -1.31 51.12 4.78
C THR A 67 -0.55 49.96 4.18
N LEU A 68 -1.09 48.76 4.31
CA LEU A 68 -0.37 47.56 3.96
C LEU A 68 -0.48 47.26 2.46
N GLY A 69 0.65 47.10 1.78
CA GLY A 69 0.68 46.75 0.35
C GLY A 69 0.25 45.31 0.05
N THR A 70 0.31 44.41 1.04
CA THR A 70 -0.14 43.02 0.93
C THR A 70 -0.49 42.47 2.30
N VAL A 71 -1.67 41.89 2.45
CA VAL A 71 -2.08 41.19 3.68
C VAL A 71 -1.39 39.82 3.75
N GLY A 72 -0.54 39.62 4.77
CA GLY A 72 0.21 38.38 4.97
C GLY A 72 -0.19 37.63 6.25
N PRO A 73 0.48 36.51 6.56
CA PRO A 73 0.14 35.65 7.69
C PRO A 73 0.16 36.36 9.05
N SER A 74 0.97 37.40 9.22
CA SER A 74 1.04 38.20 10.45
C SER A 74 -0.17 39.12 10.69
N GLN A 75 -0.94 39.41 9.64
CA GLN A 75 -2.16 40.23 9.71
C GLN A 75 -3.44 39.39 9.69
N ILE A 76 -3.29 38.08 9.52
CA ILE A 76 -4.37 37.10 9.64
C ILE A 76 -4.26 36.55 11.07
N ASP A 77 -5.18 36.93 11.95
CA ASP A 77 -5.15 36.50 13.35
C ASP A 77 -5.12 34.97 13.49
N ASN A 78 -4.63 34.47 14.64
CA ASN A 78 -4.61 33.04 14.96
C ASN A 78 -5.99 32.42 14.71
N ASN A 79 -6.06 31.46 13.79
CA ASN A 79 -7.28 30.76 13.38
C ASN A 79 -8.38 31.65 12.73
N ALA A 80 -8.06 32.82 12.15
CA ALA A 80 -9.05 33.57 11.38
C ALA A 80 -9.60 32.76 10.18
N VAL A 81 -8.74 31.89 9.64
CA VAL A 81 -9.06 30.83 8.67
C VAL A 81 -8.88 29.50 9.41
N ASP A 82 -9.89 29.14 10.21
CA ASP A 82 -9.87 27.91 11.00
C ASP A 82 -10.09 26.65 10.13
N GLU A 83 -9.83 25.50 10.73
CA GLU A 83 -10.04 24.20 10.07
C GLU A 83 -11.49 24.01 9.60
N THR A 84 -12.48 24.66 10.22
CA THR A 84 -13.89 24.58 9.84
C THR A 84 -14.11 25.29 8.49
N LYS A 85 -13.57 26.50 8.34
CA LYS A 85 -13.65 27.29 7.10
C LYS A 85 -12.83 26.68 5.96
N LEU A 86 -11.69 26.03 6.26
CA LEU A 86 -10.88 25.35 5.26
C LEU A 86 -11.42 23.97 4.87
N LYS A 87 -12.08 23.25 5.78
CA LYS A 87 -12.73 21.97 5.48
C LYS A 87 -13.89 22.15 4.51
N ASP A 88 -14.75 23.13 4.75
CA ASP A 88 -15.87 23.42 3.84
C ASP A 88 -15.38 23.91 2.47
N ALA A 89 -14.29 24.70 2.43
CA ALA A 89 -13.78 25.25 1.17
C ALA A 89 -12.99 24.24 0.31
N LEU A 90 -12.32 23.26 0.91
CA LEU A 90 -11.43 22.34 0.17
C LEU A 90 -12.09 20.98 -0.16
N VAL A 91 -13.13 20.58 0.58
CA VAL A 91 -13.74 19.24 0.43
C VAL A 91 -15.11 19.31 -0.25
N ALA A 92 -15.88 20.40 -0.09
CA ALA A 92 -17.26 20.46 -0.60
C ALA A 92 -17.41 21.05 -2.02
N ASP A 93 -16.37 21.65 -2.61
CA ASP A 93 -16.44 22.29 -3.95
C ASP A 93 -16.12 21.33 -5.11
N PHE A 94 -15.71 20.09 -4.82
CA PHE A 94 -15.48 19.06 -5.83
C PHE A 94 -16.69 18.14 -5.96
N SER A 95 -17.32 18.12 -7.14
CA SER A 95 -18.47 17.24 -7.44
C SER A 95 -18.07 15.76 -7.46
N GLU A 96 -16.82 15.48 -7.81
CA GLU A 96 -16.17 14.18 -7.77
C GLU A 96 -14.66 14.42 -7.65
N VAL A 97 -14.01 13.80 -6.66
CA VAL A 97 -12.54 13.76 -6.59
C VAL A 97 -12.11 12.43 -7.20
N VAL A 98 -11.69 12.44 -8.46
CA VAL A 98 -11.11 11.27 -9.12
C VAL A 98 -9.71 11.07 -8.55
N VAL A 99 -9.52 10.01 -7.77
CA VAL A 99 -8.22 9.67 -7.16
C VAL A 99 -7.52 8.66 -8.06
N ALA A 100 -6.35 9.03 -8.61
CA ALA A 100 -5.55 8.19 -9.49
C ALA A 100 -4.51 7.36 -8.72
N ALA A 101 -3.91 6.38 -9.40
CA ALA A 101 -2.78 5.64 -8.85
C ALA A 101 -1.59 6.59 -8.58
N GLY A 102 -1.12 6.63 -7.33
CA GLY A 102 -0.03 7.52 -6.88
C GLY A 102 -0.49 8.76 -6.11
N ASP A 103 -1.78 9.09 -6.14
CA ASP A 103 -2.33 10.15 -5.28
C ASP A 103 -2.33 9.72 -3.80
N SER A 104 -2.41 10.68 -2.88
CA SER A 104 -2.45 10.45 -1.44
C SER A 104 -3.73 11.00 -0.83
N LEU A 105 -4.45 10.17 -0.07
CA LEU A 105 -5.67 10.55 0.66
C LEU A 105 -5.30 10.87 2.11
N LEU A 106 -5.56 12.10 2.57
CA LEU A 106 -5.35 12.47 3.97
C LEU A 106 -6.58 12.10 4.82
N PHE A 107 -6.42 11.12 5.72
CA PHE A 107 -7.38 10.88 6.80
C PHE A 107 -6.97 11.66 8.05
N GLY A 108 -7.88 12.46 8.60
CA GLY A 108 -7.67 13.11 9.88
C GLY A 108 -7.82 12.10 11.02
N ASP A 109 -6.73 11.75 11.69
CA ASP A 109 -6.75 10.98 12.94
C ASP A 109 -6.95 11.95 14.11
N ALA A 110 -8.11 11.89 14.77
CA ALA A 110 -8.45 12.75 15.90
C ALA A 110 -7.72 12.41 17.20
N SER A 111 -6.89 11.35 17.22
CA SER A 111 -6.30 10.80 18.45
C SER A 111 -4.79 11.04 18.63
N ASP A 112 -4.05 11.41 17.57
CA ASP A 112 -2.60 11.69 17.64
C ASP A 112 -2.28 13.09 17.12
N ALA A 113 -1.94 14.00 18.03
CA ALA A 113 -1.60 15.39 17.73
C ALA A 113 -0.48 15.50 16.67
N GLY A 114 -0.86 15.90 15.45
CA GLY A 114 0.07 16.44 14.46
C GLY A 114 0.90 15.42 13.67
N LYS A 115 0.49 14.14 13.62
CA LYS A 115 1.06 13.20 12.64
C LYS A 115 -0.01 12.71 11.68
N THR A 116 -0.03 13.29 10.48
CA THR A 116 -0.67 12.65 9.32
C THR A 116 0.03 11.31 9.11
N LYS A 117 -0.58 10.21 9.56
CA LYS A 117 -0.21 8.87 9.09
C LYS A 117 -0.57 8.85 7.61
N ARG A 118 0.39 9.22 6.76
CA ARG A 118 0.29 9.06 5.32
C ARG A 118 0.37 7.57 5.07
N ASP A 119 -0.77 6.90 5.14
CA ASP A 119 -0.85 5.60 4.49
C ASP A 119 -0.92 5.86 2.98
N THR A 120 -0.22 5.05 2.21
CA THR A 120 -0.33 5.14 0.76
C THR A 120 -1.63 4.48 0.35
N ILE A 121 -2.30 4.97 -0.68
CA ILE A 121 -3.48 4.29 -1.23
C ILE A 121 -3.12 2.85 -1.64
N GLN A 122 -1.84 2.59 -1.96
CA GLN A 122 -1.29 1.26 -2.17
C GLN A 122 -1.43 0.34 -0.94
N GLY A 123 -1.21 0.83 0.28
CA GLY A 123 -1.39 0.03 1.51
C GLY A 123 -2.85 -0.34 1.79
N ILE A 124 -3.80 0.52 1.38
CA ILE A 124 -5.24 0.28 1.49
C ILE A 124 -5.76 -0.56 0.32
N LEU A 125 -5.21 -0.40 -0.88
CA LEU A 125 -5.51 -1.23 -2.05
C LEU A 125 -4.90 -2.62 -1.91
N ASP A 126 -3.75 -2.78 -1.26
CA ASP A 126 -3.22 -4.11 -0.90
C ASP A 126 -4.17 -4.84 0.06
N LEU A 127 -4.91 -4.11 0.90
CA LEU A 127 -5.99 -4.67 1.74
C LEU A 127 -7.25 -5.05 0.94
N ALA A 128 -7.53 -4.37 -0.19
CA ALA A 128 -8.68 -4.65 -1.06
C ALA A 128 -8.37 -5.57 -2.26
N GLY A 129 -7.09 -5.80 -2.59
CA GLY A 129 -6.65 -6.50 -3.80
C GLY A 129 -5.51 -7.51 -3.60
N GLY A 130 -5.04 -7.76 -2.38
CA GLY A 130 -3.82 -8.57 -2.16
C GLY A 130 -3.82 -9.51 -0.97
N GLY A 131 -4.98 -9.79 -0.36
CA GLY A 131 -5.14 -10.77 0.72
C GLY A 131 -5.79 -12.08 0.28
N GLY A 132 -5.94 -12.32 -1.03
CA GLY A 132 -6.41 -13.58 -1.57
C GLY A 132 -5.42 -14.70 -1.22
N ILE A 133 -5.93 -15.92 -1.00
CA ILE A 133 -5.07 -17.07 -0.72
C ILE A 133 -4.06 -17.20 -1.88
N THR A 134 -2.78 -16.97 -1.60
CA THR A 134 -1.70 -17.04 -2.60
C THR A 134 -1.15 -18.45 -2.79
N ARG A 135 -1.81 -19.46 -2.19
CA ARG A 135 -1.35 -20.83 -2.17
C ARG A 135 -2.50 -21.83 -2.18
N TYR A 136 -2.40 -22.80 -3.07
CA TYR A 136 -3.20 -24.03 -3.03
C TYR A 136 -2.31 -25.21 -2.63
N GLU A 137 -2.72 -25.99 -1.63
CA GLU A 137 -1.99 -27.18 -1.17
C GLU A 137 -2.81 -28.45 -1.36
N ALA A 138 -2.16 -29.54 -1.76
CA ALA A 138 -2.78 -30.86 -1.87
C ALA A 138 -1.82 -31.96 -1.40
N THR A 139 -2.35 -32.96 -0.70
CA THR A 139 -1.58 -34.14 -0.29
C THR A 139 -2.02 -35.34 -1.11
N ILE A 140 -1.06 -36.03 -1.72
CA ILE A 140 -1.30 -37.26 -2.49
C ILE A 140 -0.88 -38.45 -1.63
N LEU A 141 -1.83 -39.35 -1.37
CA LEU A 141 -1.64 -40.55 -0.57
C LEU A 141 -1.10 -41.72 -1.43
N PRO A 142 -0.50 -42.75 -0.81
CA PRO A 142 0.12 -43.86 -1.53
C PRO A 142 -0.85 -44.59 -2.47
N GLU A 143 -2.11 -44.77 -2.08
CA GLU A 143 -3.14 -45.42 -2.91
C GLU A 143 -3.49 -44.63 -4.19
N GLN A 144 -3.14 -43.35 -4.26
CA GLN A 144 -3.35 -42.49 -5.41
C GLN A 144 -2.15 -42.50 -6.39
N MET A 145 -1.11 -43.27 -6.09
CA MET A 145 0.11 -43.36 -6.88
C MET A 145 0.15 -44.65 -7.69
N VAL A 146 0.74 -44.58 -8.88
CA VAL A 146 0.87 -45.70 -9.81
C VAL A 146 2.34 -46.04 -10.00
N PRO A 147 2.77 -47.29 -9.77
CA PRO A 147 4.17 -47.67 -9.94
C PRO A 147 4.56 -47.84 -11.39
N TYR A 148 5.83 -47.57 -11.70
CA TYR A 148 6.42 -47.97 -12.97
C TYR A 148 6.67 -49.48 -12.97
N LEU A 149 5.91 -50.22 -13.79
CA LEU A 149 5.77 -51.67 -13.65
C LEU A 149 7.05 -52.49 -13.77
N SER A 150 8.10 -51.99 -14.45
CA SER A 150 9.38 -52.72 -14.55
C SER A 150 10.32 -52.51 -13.37
N THR A 151 10.05 -51.51 -12.52
CA THR A 151 10.84 -51.15 -11.33
C THR A 151 9.89 -50.61 -10.25
N ALA A 152 8.90 -51.43 -9.89
CA ALA A 152 7.82 -51.04 -9.01
C ALA A 152 8.24 -51.20 -7.54
N PRO A 153 8.19 -50.14 -6.72
CA PRO A 153 8.29 -50.31 -5.28
C PRO A 153 7.11 -51.16 -4.78
N THR A 154 7.22 -51.75 -3.59
CA THR A 154 6.14 -52.58 -3.05
C THR A 154 5.14 -51.75 -2.26
N LEU A 155 3.85 -51.88 -2.57
CA LEU A 155 2.76 -51.31 -1.76
C LEU A 155 2.53 -52.19 -0.53
N ALA A 156 2.59 -51.61 0.66
CA ALA A 156 2.35 -52.31 1.91
C ALA A 156 1.36 -51.54 2.78
N ARG A 157 0.47 -52.27 3.45
CA ARG A 157 -0.39 -51.74 4.50
C ARG A 157 0.12 -52.26 5.84
N THR A 158 0.53 -51.35 6.70
CA THR A 158 1.00 -51.66 8.04
C THR A 158 -0.13 -51.50 9.03
N GLN A 159 -0.45 -52.57 9.74
CA GLN A 159 -1.45 -52.56 10.80
C GLN A 159 -0.83 -52.01 12.09
N GLY A 160 -1.46 -51.01 12.69
CA GLY A 160 -1.10 -50.54 14.03
C GLY A 160 -1.23 -51.68 15.06
N ALA A 161 -0.36 -51.69 16.06
CA ALA A 161 -0.32 -52.72 17.11
C ALA A 161 -1.66 -52.90 17.86
N ASN A 162 -2.49 -51.86 17.93
CA ASN A 162 -3.82 -51.89 18.51
C ASN A 162 -4.72 -50.79 17.90
N VAL A 163 -5.97 -50.71 18.36
CA VAL A 163 -6.98 -49.75 17.87
C VAL A 163 -6.64 -48.27 18.11
N ASN A 164 -5.70 -47.97 19.01
CA ASN A 164 -5.24 -46.62 19.32
C ASN A 164 -3.93 -46.24 18.61
N THR A 165 -3.36 -47.15 17.82
CA THR A 165 -2.16 -46.89 16.99
C THR A 165 -2.56 -46.84 15.52
N PRO A 166 -2.05 -45.87 14.73
CA PRO A 166 -2.48 -45.71 13.36
C PRO A 166 -2.05 -46.91 12.50
N SER A 167 -2.97 -47.41 11.69
CA SER A 167 -2.62 -48.19 10.50
C SER A 167 -2.37 -47.24 9.35
N TYR A 168 -1.40 -47.54 8.51
CA TYR A 168 -0.99 -46.68 7.41
C TYR A 168 -0.53 -47.51 6.20
N GLU A 169 -0.49 -46.87 5.04
CA GLU A 169 -0.05 -47.46 3.79
C GLU A 169 1.25 -46.81 3.35
N THR A 170 2.15 -47.58 2.74
CA THR A 170 3.43 -47.10 2.25
C THR A 170 3.82 -47.74 0.92
N TRP A 171 4.59 -47.02 0.13
CA TRP A 171 5.41 -47.60 -0.92
C TRP A 171 6.84 -47.78 -0.43
N ALA A 172 7.38 -48.99 -0.49
CA ALA A 172 8.73 -49.31 -0.05
C ALA A 172 9.71 -49.19 -1.22
N PHE A 173 10.55 -48.16 -1.19
CA PHE A 173 11.61 -47.93 -2.18
C PHE A 173 12.91 -48.61 -1.74
N ASP A 174 13.35 -49.57 -2.55
CA ASP A 174 14.55 -50.38 -2.32
C ASP A 174 15.85 -49.55 -2.33
N GLN A 175 16.85 -50.02 -1.58
CA GLN A 175 18.14 -49.35 -1.44
C GLN A 175 19.13 -49.62 -2.60
N THR A 176 18.80 -50.54 -3.52
CA THR A 176 19.68 -50.97 -4.61
C THR A 176 19.04 -50.83 -5.99
N ALA A 177 17.72 -50.99 -6.08
CA ALA A 177 16.95 -50.77 -7.29
C ALA A 177 16.50 -49.31 -7.39
N ASN A 178 16.56 -48.74 -8.59
CA ASN A 178 15.93 -47.46 -8.86
C ASN A 178 14.45 -47.71 -9.17
N GLU A 179 13.60 -47.43 -8.20
CA GLU A 179 12.15 -47.62 -8.29
C GLU A 179 11.44 -46.28 -8.43
N SER A 180 10.31 -46.26 -9.14
CA SER A 180 9.62 -45.01 -9.45
C SER A 180 8.11 -45.14 -9.37
N LEU A 181 7.47 -44.07 -8.92
CA LEU A 181 6.03 -43.88 -8.89
C LEU A 181 5.63 -42.67 -9.74
N PHE A 182 4.38 -42.68 -10.20
CA PHE A 182 3.73 -41.58 -10.87
C PHE A 182 2.44 -41.21 -10.14
N PHE A 183 2.13 -39.92 -10.10
CA PHE A 183 0.86 -39.40 -9.58
C PHE A 183 0.54 -38.09 -10.28
N GLY A 184 -0.72 -37.67 -10.25
CA GLY A 184 -1.10 -36.44 -10.92
C GLY A 184 -2.21 -35.69 -10.20
N ILE A 185 -2.23 -34.38 -10.43
CA ILE A 185 -3.26 -33.47 -9.92
C ILE A 185 -3.58 -32.44 -10.99
N ARG A 186 -4.83 -32.03 -11.05
CA ARG A 186 -5.20 -30.87 -11.86
C ARG A 186 -4.77 -29.60 -11.14
N ALA A 187 -3.95 -28.78 -11.79
CA ALA A 187 -3.57 -27.47 -11.26
C ALA A 187 -4.80 -26.58 -11.05
N PRO A 188 -4.80 -25.68 -10.04
CA PRO A 188 -5.84 -24.68 -9.89
C PRO A 188 -5.98 -23.81 -11.15
N ALA A 189 -7.20 -23.39 -11.46
CA ALA A 189 -7.46 -22.47 -12.59
C ALA A 189 -6.82 -21.09 -12.40
N ASN A 190 -6.47 -20.73 -11.16
CA ASN A 190 -5.79 -19.49 -10.78
C ASN A 190 -4.33 -19.73 -10.34
N TRP A 191 -3.71 -20.83 -10.77
CA TRP A 191 -2.26 -21.01 -10.63
C TRP A 191 -1.53 -19.88 -11.38
N ASP A 192 -0.54 -19.26 -10.74
CA ASP A 192 0.24 -18.15 -11.29
C ASP A 192 1.28 -18.56 -12.34
N LEU A 193 1.32 -19.85 -12.72
CA LEU A 193 2.33 -20.48 -13.59
C LEU A 193 3.75 -20.46 -12.99
N GLY A 194 3.88 -20.10 -11.72
CA GLY A 194 5.13 -20.13 -10.97
C GLY A 194 5.55 -21.56 -10.63
N ASN A 195 6.74 -21.68 -10.04
CA ASN A 195 7.30 -22.98 -9.68
C ASN A 195 6.37 -23.73 -8.72
N LEU A 196 6.26 -25.04 -8.96
CA LEU A 196 5.58 -25.97 -8.09
C LEU A 196 6.51 -26.36 -6.94
N THR A 197 5.95 -26.59 -5.75
CA THR A 197 6.71 -27.04 -4.57
C THR A 197 6.24 -28.42 -4.12
N LEU A 198 7.17 -29.29 -3.76
CA LEU A 198 6.89 -30.64 -3.26
C LEU A 198 7.68 -30.92 -1.99
N GLU A 199 7.05 -31.65 -1.07
CA GLU A 199 7.70 -32.31 0.06
C GLU A 199 7.34 -33.79 0.07
N VAL A 200 8.28 -34.61 0.51
CA VAL A 200 8.11 -36.05 0.67
C VAL A 200 7.88 -36.34 2.14
N ILE A 201 6.81 -37.08 2.44
CA ILE A 201 6.50 -37.57 3.79
C ILE A 201 6.83 -39.06 3.81
N TRP A 202 7.75 -39.47 4.68
CA TRP A 202 8.31 -40.83 4.65
C TRP A 202 8.71 -41.34 6.03
N THR A 203 9.04 -42.62 6.11
CA THR A 203 9.60 -43.28 7.30
C THR A 203 10.54 -44.43 6.88
N ALA A 204 11.21 -45.05 7.84
CA ALA A 204 11.97 -46.28 7.61
C ALA A 204 11.80 -47.24 8.79
N ALA A 205 11.70 -48.53 8.51
CA ALA A 205 11.57 -49.56 9.56
C ALA A 205 12.89 -49.85 10.29
N SER A 206 14.03 -49.50 9.68
CA SER A 206 15.36 -49.69 10.24
C SER A 206 16.38 -48.76 9.57
N GLY A 207 17.63 -48.78 10.04
CA GLY A 207 18.74 -48.06 9.42
C GLY A 207 19.03 -46.69 10.03
N SER A 208 19.97 -45.98 9.40
CA SER A 208 20.37 -44.60 9.67
C SER A 208 20.95 -44.00 8.39
N GLY A 209 21.10 -42.67 8.34
CA GLY A 209 21.65 -41.97 7.19
C GLY A 209 20.62 -41.10 6.48
N THR A 210 20.80 -40.91 5.18
CA THR A 210 19.99 -40.03 4.34
C THR A 210 19.27 -40.81 3.26
N VAL A 211 18.09 -40.31 2.87
CA VAL A 211 17.39 -40.70 1.63
C VAL A 211 17.47 -39.54 0.65
N ALA A 212 17.86 -39.82 -0.59
CA ALA A 212 17.84 -38.84 -1.68
C ALA A 212 16.70 -39.19 -2.61
N TRP A 213 15.59 -38.46 -2.48
CA TRP A 213 14.50 -38.53 -3.43
C TRP A 213 14.82 -37.70 -4.67
N ARG A 214 14.17 -38.01 -5.78
CA ARG A 214 14.13 -37.16 -6.97
C ARG A 214 12.71 -37.06 -7.47
N ALA A 215 12.31 -35.86 -7.85
CA ALA A 215 11.00 -35.60 -8.42
C ALA A 215 11.12 -34.84 -9.75
N LYS A 216 10.18 -35.10 -10.66
CA LYS A 216 10.01 -34.35 -11.91
C LYS A 216 8.53 -34.16 -12.21
N ALA A 217 8.21 -33.14 -13.01
CA ALA A 217 6.83 -32.83 -13.39
C ALA A 217 6.72 -32.51 -14.89
N GLY A 218 5.55 -32.80 -15.45
CA GLY A 218 5.13 -32.41 -16.80
C GLY A 218 3.69 -31.92 -16.76
N ALA A 219 3.41 -30.82 -17.45
CA ALA A 219 2.07 -30.27 -17.61
C ALA A 219 1.43 -30.80 -18.90
N PHE A 220 0.13 -31.06 -18.87
CA PHE A 220 -0.60 -31.54 -20.03
C PHE A 220 -1.94 -30.81 -20.09
N SER A 221 -2.08 -29.96 -21.11
CA SER A 221 -3.33 -29.31 -21.47
C SER A 221 -4.29 -30.28 -22.17
N ASP A 222 -5.51 -29.82 -22.44
CA ASP A 222 -6.43 -30.57 -23.31
C ASP A 222 -5.83 -30.73 -24.71
N ASP A 223 -5.99 -31.92 -25.31
CA ASP A 223 -5.40 -32.35 -26.58
C ASP A 223 -3.86 -32.57 -26.58
N ASP A 224 -3.17 -32.41 -25.45
CA ASP A 224 -1.73 -32.72 -25.37
C ASP A 224 -1.46 -34.23 -25.35
N ALA A 225 -0.36 -34.62 -26.00
CA ALA A 225 0.13 -35.99 -25.96
C ALA A 225 0.69 -36.35 -24.56
N ILE A 226 0.02 -37.27 -23.86
CA ILE A 226 0.41 -37.72 -22.51
C ILE A 226 1.79 -38.41 -22.45
N ALA A 227 2.28 -38.93 -23.58
CA ALA A 227 3.54 -39.66 -23.69
C ALA A 227 4.76 -38.76 -23.96
N ASN A 228 4.65 -37.45 -23.73
CA ASN A 228 5.78 -36.54 -23.81
C ASN A 228 6.71 -36.70 -22.61
N ASP A 229 8.00 -36.41 -22.83
CA ASP A 229 8.98 -36.41 -21.75
C ASP A 229 8.64 -35.35 -20.69
N MET A 230 9.06 -35.60 -19.45
CA MET A 230 8.91 -34.69 -18.31
C MET A 230 10.22 -33.99 -18.00
N ALA A 231 10.17 -32.95 -17.16
CA ALA A 231 11.34 -32.21 -16.72
C ALA A 231 12.49 -33.09 -16.19
N GLY A 232 13.70 -32.54 -16.26
CA GLY A 232 14.85 -33.09 -15.53
C GLY A 232 14.55 -33.22 -14.04
N ALA A 233 14.98 -34.32 -13.43
CA ALA A 233 14.64 -34.60 -12.04
C ALA A 233 15.41 -33.70 -11.06
N THR A 234 14.69 -33.14 -10.09
CA THR A 234 15.22 -32.33 -8.98
C THR A 234 15.37 -33.19 -7.74
N GLY A 235 16.53 -33.12 -7.07
CA GLY A 235 16.83 -33.89 -5.86
C GLY A 235 16.26 -33.27 -4.58
N ILE A 236 15.81 -34.12 -3.67
CA ILE A 236 15.35 -33.79 -2.31
C ILE A 236 16.05 -34.75 -1.34
N THR A 237 17.01 -34.25 -0.56
CA THR A 237 17.73 -35.06 0.42
C THR A 237 17.17 -34.82 1.81
N ASP A 238 16.86 -35.90 2.52
CA ASP A 238 16.38 -35.85 3.90
C ASP A 238 17.12 -36.88 4.77
N THR A 239 17.27 -36.58 6.06
CA THR A 239 17.99 -37.42 7.03
C THR A 239 17.01 -38.23 7.85
N LEU A 240 17.25 -39.54 8.01
CA LEU A 240 16.51 -40.37 8.96
C LEU A 240 16.87 -39.93 10.39
N LEU A 241 15.91 -39.37 11.10
CA LEU A 241 16.06 -38.90 12.48
C LEU A 241 15.87 -40.06 13.47
N ALA A 242 14.83 -40.88 13.24
CA ALA A 242 14.53 -42.07 14.02
C ALA A 242 13.73 -43.08 13.20
N THR A 243 13.91 -44.37 13.44
CA THR A 243 13.15 -45.42 12.75
C THR A 243 11.69 -45.43 13.22
N GLY A 244 10.73 -45.58 12.30
CA GLY A 244 9.30 -45.61 12.60
C GLY A 244 8.65 -44.24 12.86
N ASP A 245 9.42 -43.15 12.82
CA ASP A 245 8.90 -41.79 12.95
C ASP A 245 8.52 -41.22 11.58
N VAL A 246 7.62 -40.22 11.57
CA VAL A 246 7.28 -39.48 10.36
C VAL A 246 8.37 -38.46 10.07
N HIS A 247 8.90 -38.52 8.85
CA HIS A 247 9.86 -37.56 8.30
C HIS A 247 9.15 -36.72 7.26
N ILE A 248 9.39 -35.41 7.29
CA ILE A 248 8.91 -34.47 6.28
C ILE A 248 10.17 -33.83 5.71
N SER A 249 10.43 -34.09 4.44
CA SER A 249 11.63 -33.59 3.78
C SER A 249 11.63 -32.06 3.71
N PRO A 250 12.81 -31.43 3.51
CA PRO A 250 12.87 -30.09 2.95
C PRO A 250 12.05 -29.99 1.65
N THR A 251 11.53 -28.80 1.37
CA THR A 251 10.84 -28.51 0.11
C THR A 251 11.81 -28.48 -1.07
N ALA A 252 11.37 -28.97 -2.22
CA ALA A 252 12.01 -28.65 -3.50
C ALA A 252 11.02 -27.94 -4.42
N THR A 253 11.57 -27.08 -5.27
CA THR A 253 10.85 -26.39 -6.32
C THR A 253 11.22 -26.96 -7.69
N PHE A 254 10.25 -27.02 -8.59
CA PHE A 254 10.46 -27.51 -9.94
C PHE A 254 9.52 -26.79 -10.91
N THR A 255 10.00 -26.66 -12.13
CA THR A 255 9.23 -26.12 -13.25
C THR A 255 8.77 -27.30 -14.09
N PRO A 256 7.45 -27.56 -14.20
CA PRO A 256 6.96 -28.60 -15.08
C PRO A 256 7.33 -28.32 -16.54
N GLU A 257 7.66 -29.37 -17.28
CA GLU A 257 7.88 -29.29 -18.75
C GLU A 257 6.54 -29.32 -19.50
N ASN A 258 6.57 -29.34 -20.84
CA ASN A 258 5.39 -29.43 -21.73
C ASN A 258 4.46 -28.19 -21.72
N THR A 259 5.04 -26.99 -21.76
CA THR A 259 4.33 -25.70 -21.93
C THR A 259 3.21 -25.44 -20.91
N PRO A 260 3.52 -25.32 -19.61
CA PRO A 260 2.49 -25.26 -18.57
C PRO A 260 1.49 -24.11 -18.70
N ALA A 261 0.22 -24.43 -18.45
CA ALA A 261 -0.91 -23.51 -18.36
C ALA A 261 -1.73 -23.75 -17.08
N ALA A 262 -2.49 -22.74 -16.67
CA ALA A 262 -3.32 -22.81 -15.47
C ALA A 262 -4.50 -23.74 -15.73
N GLY A 263 -4.79 -24.64 -14.79
CA GLY A 263 -5.82 -25.67 -14.98
C GLY A 263 -5.36 -26.94 -15.69
N ASP A 264 -4.08 -27.05 -16.08
CA ASP A 264 -3.50 -28.25 -16.67
C ASP A 264 -3.55 -29.46 -15.74
N TYR A 265 -3.52 -30.66 -16.34
CA TYR A 265 -3.24 -31.87 -15.58
C TYR A 265 -1.72 -32.01 -15.43
N ILE A 266 -1.23 -31.93 -14.19
CA ILE A 266 0.19 -32.08 -13.90
C ILE A 266 0.45 -33.51 -13.45
N ILE A 267 1.33 -34.21 -14.15
CA ILE A 267 1.84 -35.52 -13.74
C ILE A 267 3.21 -35.32 -13.13
N PHE A 268 3.49 -36.08 -12.07
CA PHE A 268 4.75 -36.10 -11.35
C PHE A 268 5.29 -37.51 -11.37
N SER A 269 6.62 -37.62 -11.34
CA SER A 269 7.30 -38.85 -11.01
C SER A 269 8.15 -38.62 -9.76
N LEU A 270 8.16 -39.61 -8.87
CA LEU A 270 9.01 -39.65 -7.68
C LEU A 270 9.79 -40.95 -7.69
N ASP A 271 11.10 -40.85 -7.47
CA ASP A 271 12.01 -41.98 -7.34
C ASP A 271 12.98 -41.78 -6.17
N ARG A 272 13.56 -42.87 -5.71
CA ARG A 272 14.71 -42.85 -4.80
C ARG A 272 15.99 -42.92 -5.63
N ASN A 273 17.02 -42.19 -5.24
CA ASN A 273 18.33 -42.17 -5.88
C ASN A 273 19.42 -42.78 -4.97
N PRO A 274 19.51 -44.12 -4.89
CA PRO A 274 20.49 -44.80 -4.04
C PRO A 274 21.94 -44.35 -4.19
N PRO A 275 22.46 -44.05 -5.41
CA PRO A 275 23.82 -43.56 -5.57
C PRO A 275 24.13 -42.24 -4.86
N SER A 276 23.10 -41.49 -4.42
CA SER A 276 23.25 -40.21 -3.72
C SER A 276 22.68 -40.24 -2.30
N ASP A 277 22.32 -41.42 -1.79
CA ASP A 277 21.79 -41.60 -0.44
C ASP A 277 22.64 -42.57 0.39
N SER A 278 22.35 -42.68 1.68
CA SER A 278 23.13 -43.51 2.62
C SER A 278 22.28 -44.42 3.50
N LEU A 279 20.96 -44.45 3.31
CA LEU A 279 20.06 -45.30 4.08
C LEU A 279 20.17 -46.75 3.62
N ALA A 280 20.76 -47.61 4.44
CA ALA A 280 20.91 -49.04 4.15
C ALA A 280 19.64 -49.87 4.47
N ALA A 281 18.46 -49.38 4.09
CA ALA A 281 17.16 -50.01 4.28
C ALA A 281 16.13 -49.41 3.32
N ASP A 282 14.94 -49.99 3.23
CA ASP A 282 13.83 -49.44 2.44
C ASP A 282 13.40 -48.07 2.97
N ALA A 283 13.21 -47.12 2.05
CA ALA A 283 12.58 -45.84 2.34
C ALA A 283 11.08 -45.97 2.09
N LEU A 284 10.27 -45.82 3.14
CA LEU A 284 8.84 -46.04 3.10
C LEU A 284 8.11 -44.71 2.88
N LEU A 285 7.61 -44.49 1.67
CA LEU A 285 6.84 -43.29 1.31
C LEU A 285 5.44 -43.35 1.93
N LEU A 286 5.08 -42.35 2.73
CA LEU A 286 3.76 -42.20 3.36
C LEU A 286 2.83 -41.27 2.60
N ALA A 287 3.35 -40.20 1.99
CA ALA A 287 2.60 -39.27 1.13
C ALA A 287 3.56 -38.29 0.45
N VAL A 288 3.04 -37.48 -0.47
CA VAL A 288 3.70 -36.23 -0.92
C VAL A 288 2.75 -35.05 -0.72
N ARG A 289 3.29 -33.91 -0.32
CA ARG A 289 2.55 -32.64 -0.30
C ARG A 289 2.99 -31.78 -1.47
N LEU A 290 2.01 -31.25 -2.20
CA LEU A 290 2.18 -30.35 -3.34
C LEU A 290 1.67 -28.96 -2.96
N GLN A 291 2.35 -27.93 -3.46
CA GLN A 291 1.92 -26.54 -3.31
C GLN A 291 2.03 -25.81 -4.66
N PHE A 292 0.96 -25.10 -5.00
CA PHE A 292 0.85 -24.19 -6.13
C PHE A 292 0.74 -22.77 -5.60
N THR A 293 1.45 -21.82 -6.19
CA THR A 293 1.21 -20.40 -5.93
C THR A 293 0.00 -19.94 -6.74
N THR A 294 -0.90 -19.16 -6.16
CA THR A 294 -2.13 -18.74 -6.84
C THR A 294 -2.25 -17.23 -6.89
N THR A 295 -2.84 -16.72 -7.97
CA THR A 295 -3.27 -15.33 -8.04
C THR A 295 -4.62 -15.17 -7.33
N GLY A 296 -4.73 -14.11 -6.53
CA GLY A 296 -5.96 -13.71 -5.84
C GLY A 296 -7.02 -13.14 -6.77
#